data_AF-Q9P9V3-F1
#
_entry.id   AF-Q9P9V3-F1
#
_cell.length_a   1.000
_cell.length_b   1.000
_cell.length_c   1.000
_cell.angle_alpha   90.00
_cell.angle_beta   90.00
_cell.angle_gamma   90.00
#
_symmetry.space_group_name_H-M   'P 1'
#
loop_
_entity.id
_entity.type
_entity.pdbx_description
1 polymer ?
#
loop_
_entity_poly.entity_id
_entity_poly.type
_entity_poly.pdbx_seq_one_letter_code
_entity_poly.pdbx_strand_id
1 'polypeptide(L)'
;MDPDSFEERKNDFFFLVGKLLDDERLKICNTKGEFINGTTEELVEMFRSSFPASDEQIDIEGAPGLWFVLKNACPFLAVWVFKGEGENGEDYYEWT
;
A
#
# COMPACT_ATOMS: atom_id res chain seq x y z
N MET A 1 17.54 -13.38 13.48
CA MET A 1 17.24 -12.74 12.19
C MET A 1 17.73 -11.31 12.29
N ASP A 2 18.16 -10.74 11.17
CA ASP A 2 18.62 -9.35 11.12
C ASP A 2 17.37 -8.47 10.96
N PRO A 3 16.96 -7.67 11.97
CA PRO A 3 15.77 -6.81 11.89
C PRO A 3 15.81 -5.84 10.71
N ASP A 4 16.99 -5.60 10.12
CA ASP A 4 17.19 -4.83 8.90
C ASP A 4 17.23 -5.73 7.64
N SER A 5 16.73 -6.95 7.70
CA SER A 5 16.58 -7.80 6.52
C SER A 5 15.38 -7.34 5.69
N PHE A 6 15.50 -7.47 4.37
CA PHE A 6 14.42 -7.18 3.44
C PHE A 6 13.13 -7.93 3.79
N GLU A 7 13.24 -9.21 4.15
CA GLU A 7 12.09 -10.05 4.47
C GLU A 7 11.40 -9.61 5.76
N GLU A 8 12.13 -9.21 6.81
CA GLU A 8 11.51 -8.68 8.03
C GLU A 8 10.82 -7.34 7.77
N ARG A 9 11.49 -6.38 7.09
CA ARG A 9 10.85 -5.11 6.70
C ARG A 9 9.61 -5.31 5.83
N LYS A 10 9.65 -6.25 4.88
CA LYS A 10 8.53 -6.61 4.03
C LYS A 10 7.36 -7.16 4.84
N ASN A 11 7.63 -8.04 5.81
CA ASN A 11 6.58 -8.59 6.66
C ASN A 11 5.96 -7.52 7.57
N ASP A 12 6.77 -6.65 8.17
CA ASP A 12 6.30 -5.53 8.99
C ASP A 12 5.43 -4.56 8.18
N PHE A 13 5.86 -4.25 6.95
CA PHE A 13 5.08 -3.44 6.02
C PHE A 13 3.70 -4.04 5.75
N PHE A 14 3.61 -5.33 5.41
CA PHE A 14 2.31 -5.98 5.17
C PHE A 14 1.44 -6.09 6.42
N PHE A 15 2.05 -6.29 7.58
CA PHE A 15 1.32 -6.24 8.84
C PHE A 15 0.68 -4.86 9.05
N LEU A 16 1.44 -3.78 8.81
CA LEU A 16 0.92 -2.41 8.93
C LEU A 16 -0.18 -2.12 7.91
N VAL A 17 0.00 -2.52 6.64
CA VAL A 17 -1.04 -2.38 5.59
C VAL A 17 -2.32 -3.10 6.01
N GLY A 18 -2.21 -4.34 6.49
CA GLY A 18 -3.37 -5.09 6.99
C GLY A 18 -4.10 -4.37 8.13
N LYS A 19 -3.36 -3.83 9.11
CA LYS A 19 -3.96 -3.05 10.19
C LYS A 19 -4.68 -1.79 9.70
N LEU A 20 -4.10 -1.07 8.76
CA LEU A 20 -4.71 0.14 8.22
C LEU A 20 -5.97 -0.15 7.40
N LEU A 21 -6.00 -1.29 6.69
CA LEU A 21 -7.20 -1.78 6.00
C LEU A 21 -8.30 -2.17 7.00
N ASP A 22 -7.97 -2.93 8.05
CA ASP A 22 -8.92 -3.33 9.09
C ASP A 22 -9.54 -2.12 9.82
N ASP A 23 -8.74 -1.10 10.08
CA ASP A 23 -9.20 0.14 10.75
C ASP A 23 -9.96 1.09 9.78
N GLU A 24 -10.08 0.71 8.50
CA GLU A 24 -10.59 1.50 7.38
C GLU A 24 -9.91 2.88 7.27
N ARG A 25 -8.62 2.95 7.60
CA ARG A 25 -7.76 4.14 7.44
C ARG A 25 -7.03 4.16 6.10
N LEU A 26 -7.03 3.02 5.42
CA LEU A 26 -6.48 2.81 4.10
C LEU A 26 -7.51 2.10 3.24
N LYS A 27 -7.62 2.52 1.98
CA LYS A 27 -8.24 1.77 0.90
C LYS A 27 -7.21 1.58 -0.21
N ILE A 28 -7.43 0.57 -1.04
CA ILE A 28 -6.56 0.28 -2.18
C ILE A 28 -7.39 0.43 -3.46
N CYS A 29 -6.80 1.04 -4.49
CA CYS A 29 -7.36 1.08 -5.82
C CYS A 29 -6.34 0.58 -6.85
N ASN A 30 -6.82 0.27 -8.05
CA ASN A 30 -5.93 -0.02 -9.18
C ASN A 30 -5.35 1.28 -9.79
N THR A 31 -4.45 1.14 -10.74
CA THR A 31 -3.82 2.27 -11.45
C THR A 31 -4.78 3.08 -12.35
N LYS A 32 -6.04 2.65 -12.49
CA LYS A 32 -7.12 3.42 -13.14
C LYS A 32 -7.94 4.25 -12.14
N GLY A 33 -7.65 4.15 -10.84
CA GLY A 33 -8.36 4.86 -9.78
C GLY A 33 -9.63 4.15 -9.30
N GLU A 34 -9.82 2.88 -9.65
CA GLU A 34 -11.00 2.10 -9.23
C GLU A 34 -10.69 1.37 -7.92
N PHE A 35 -11.51 1.58 -6.89
CA PHE A 35 -11.37 0.88 -5.61
C PHE A 35 -11.47 -0.63 -5.80
N ILE A 36 -10.55 -1.35 -5.16
CA ILE A 36 -10.56 -2.81 -5.10
C ILE A 36 -11.25 -3.19 -3.80
N ASN A 37 -12.37 -3.91 -3.91
CA ASN A 37 -13.10 -4.40 -2.75
C ASN A 37 -12.69 -5.85 -2.46
N GLY A 38 -12.60 -6.20 -1.18
CA GLY A 38 -12.24 -7.52 -0.71
C GLY A 38 -12.06 -7.49 0.80
N THR A 39 -11.81 -8.67 1.37
CA THR A 39 -11.33 -8.78 2.75
C THR A 39 -9.90 -8.24 2.87
N THR A 40 -9.50 -7.83 4.07
CA THR A 40 -8.12 -7.40 4.35
C THR A 40 -7.10 -8.45 3.90
N GLU A 41 -7.37 -9.74 4.13
CA GLU A 41 -6.49 -10.84 3.74
C GLU A 41 -6.33 -10.93 2.22
N GLU A 42 -7.43 -10.86 1.46
CA GLU A 42 -7.39 -10.87 -0.01
C GLU A 42 -6.61 -9.67 -0.55
N LEU A 43 -6.83 -8.47 0.00
CA LEU A 43 -6.15 -7.25 -0.43
C LEU A 43 -4.65 -7.28 -0.12
N VAL A 44 -4.27 -7.76 1.06
CA VAL A 44 -2.85 -7.93 1.45
C VAL A 44 -2.18 -8.98 0.56
N GLU A 45 -2.84 -10.10 0.27
CA GLU A 45 -2.26 -11.16 -0.56
C GLU A 45 -2.09 -10.71 -2.01
N MET A 46 -3.05 -9.96 -2.56
CA MET A 46 -2.91 -9.32 -3.86
C MET A 46 -1.67 -8.42 -3.91
N PHE A 47 -1.48 -7.59 -2.88
CA PHE A 47 -0.33 -6.69 -2.83
C PHE A 47 0.98 -7.45 -2.68
N ARG A 48 1.00 -8.45 -1.80
CA ARG A 48 2.15 -9.34 -1.56
C ARG A 48 2.58 -10.09 -2.82
N SER A 49 1.63 -10.57 -3.63
CA SER A 49 1.92 -11.29 -4.87
C SER A 49 2.62 -10.44 -5.94
N SER A 50 2.46 -9.11 -5.87
CA SER A 50 3.07 -8.16 -6.82
C SER A 50 4.34 -7.51 -6.25
N PHE A 51 4.66 -7.75 -4.98
CA PHE A 51 5.71 -7.02 -4.28
C PHE A 51 7.11 -7.45 -4.73
N PRO A 52 8.09 -6.53 -4.77
CA PRO A 52 9.45 -6.85 -5.15
C PRO A 52 10.11 -7.92 -4.25
N ALA A 53 11.13 -8.59 -4.79
CA ALA A 53 11.89 -9.62 -4.08
C ALA A 53 13.16 -9.10 -3.40
N SER A 54 13.52 -7.83 -3.59
CA SER A 54 14.71 -7.20 -3.00
C SER A 54 14.60 -5.68 -2.94
N ASP A 55 15.46 -5.03 -2.13
CA ASP A 55 15.58 -3.57 -2.07
C ASP A 55 15.95 -2.97 -3.44
N GLU A 56 16.82 -3.62 -4.22
CA GLU A 56 17.23 -3.15 -5.56
C GLU A 56 16.04 -3.06 -6.55
N GLN A 57 15.03 -3.92 -6.38
CA GLN A 57 13.81 -3.87 -7.19
C GLN A 57 12.80 -2.83 -6.70
N ILE A 58 12.86 -2.44 -5.41
CA ILE A 58 12.13 -1.30 -4.87
C ILE A 58 12.77 0.02 -5.38
N ASP A 59 14.10 0.07 -5.35
CA ASP A 59 14.93 1.24 -5.68
C ASP A 59 15.28 1.27 -7.19
N ILE A 60 14.26 1.49 -8.01
CA ILE A 60 14.39 1.52 -9.48
C ILE A 60 15.43 2.56 -9.90
N GLU A 61 16.41 2.15 -10.70
CA GLU A 61 17.53 2.99 -11.18
C GLU A 61 18.32 3.69 -10.06
N GLY A 62 18.35 3.10 -8.85
CA GLY A 62 19.07 3.65 -7.69
C GLY A 62 18.35 4.80 -6.99
N ALA A 63 17.10 5.09 -7.37
CA ALA A 63 16.26 6.07 -6.69
C ALA A 63 15.36 5.37 -5.66
N PRO A 64 15.48 5.72 -4.36
CA PRO A 64 14.80 4.98 -3.29
C PRO A 64 13.28 4.96 -3.42
N GLY A 65 12.68 3.78 -3.27
CA GLY A 65 11.23 3.63 -3.15
C GLY A 65 10.43 3.89 -4.44
N LEU A 66 11.06 4.06 -5.60
CA LEU A 66 10.37 4.40 -6.84
C LEU A 66 9.30 3.39 -7.24
N TRP A 67 9.44 2.11 -6.86
CA TRP A 67 8.43 1.09 -7.12
C TRP A 67 7.04 1.49 -6.60
N PHE A 68 6.95 2.15 -5.43
CA PHE A 68 5.69 2.54 -4.81
C PHE A 68 4.96 3.68 -5.53
N VAL A 69 5.68 4.54 -6.26
CA VAL A 69 5.13 5.80 -6.83
C VAL A 69 5.03 5.78 -8.35
N LEU A 70 5.79 4.91 -9.02
CA LEU A 70 5.71 4.76 -10.47
C LEU A 70 4.47 3.97 -10.87
N LYS A 71 3.57 4.62 -11.62
CA LYS A 71 2.30 4.05 -12.10
C LYS A 71 2.45 2.75 -12.88
N ASN A 72 3.60 2.50 -13.49
CA ASN A 72 3.91 1.30 -14.26
C ASN A 72 4.65 0.22 -13.44
N ALA A 73 4.96 0.47 -12.17
CA ALA A 73 5.67 -0.46 -11.29
C ALA A 73 4.72 -1.09 -10.27
N CYS A 74 4.18 -0.31 -9.32
CA CYS A 74 3.18 -0.79 -8.38
C CYS A 74 1.79 -0.82 -9.06
N PRO A 75 1.10 -1.97 -9.10
CA PRO A 75 -0.22 -2.08 -9.74
C PRO A 75 -1.37 -1.50 -8.88
N PHE A 76 -1.05 -0.96 -7.72
CA PHE A 76 -2.00 -0.45 -6.74
C PHE A 76 -1.63 0.97 -6.30
N LEU A 77 -2.63 1.75 -5.90
CA LEU A 77 -2.41 3.04 -5.23
C LEU A 77 -3.08 3.01 -3.85
N ALA A 78 -2.45 3.70 -2.91
CA ALA A 78 -2.97 3.91 -1.57
C ALA A 78 -3.95 5.07 -1.56
N VAL A 79 -5.09 4.88 -0.90
CA VAL A 79 -6.05 5.95 -0.62
C VAL A 79 -6.21 6.06 0.89
N TRP A 80 -5.71 7.15 1.46
CA TRP A 80 -5.84 7.45 2.87
C TRP A 80 -7.25 7.91 3.18
N VAL A 81 -7.81 7.39 4.28
CA VAL A 81 -9.17 7.72 4.73
C VAL A 81 -9.08 8.52 6.02
N PHE A 82 -9.52 9.77 5.95
CA PHE A 82 -9.59 10.70 7.07
C PHE A 82 -11.05 10.81 7.53
N LYS A 83 -11.39 10.02 8.55
CA LYS A 83 -12.78 9.84 8.98
C LYS A 83 -13.37 11.14 9.55
N GLY A 84 -14.45 11.61 8.95
CA GLY A 84 -15.15 12.83 9.37
C GLY A 84 -14.38 14.16 9.21
N GLU A 85 -13.26 14.17 8.48
CA GLU A 85 -12.45 15.38 8.26
C GLU A 85 -12.87 16.17 7.01
N GLY A 86 -13.81 15.64 6.22
CA GLY A 86 -14.36 16.29 5.03
C GLY A 86 -15.44 17.33 5.34
N GLU A 87 -15.94 17.97 4.28
CA GLU A 87 -17.05 18.91 4.40
C GLU A 87 -18.27 18.23 5.05
N ASN A 88 -18.91 18.92 6.00
CA ASN A 88 -20.07 18.42 6.75
C ASN A 88 -19.83 17.13 7.57
N GLY A 89 -18.58 16.79 7.88
CA GLY A 89 -18.25 15.58 8.66
C GLY A 89 -18.28 14.30 7.85
N GLU A 90 -18.19 14.40 6.53
CA GLU A 90 -17.97 13.25 5.64
C GLU A 90 -16.52 12.76 5.71
N ASP A 91 -16.27 11.52 5.29
CA ASP A 91 -14.90 11.02 5.16
C ASP A 91 -14.18 11.70 4.01
N TYR A 92 -12.94 12.15 4.26
CA TYR A 92 -12.06 12.69 3.25
C TYR A 92 -11.08 11.61 2.74
N TYR A 93 -10.82 11.63 1.42
CA TYR A 93 -9.97 10.65 0.74
C TYR A 93 -8.79 11.34 0.06
N GLU A 94 -7.58 10.92 0.39
CA GLU A 94 -6.33 11.43 -0.21
C GLU A 94 -5.59 10.32 -0.97
N TRP A 95 -5.18 10.62 -2.21
CA TRP A 95 -4.49 9.69 -3.10
C TRP A 95 -2.99 9.99 -3.09
N THR A 96 -2.17 8.94 -3.02
CA THR A 96 -0.70 9.01 -3.16
C THR A 96 -0.24 8.32 -4.43
#